data_AF-A0A9X8YAI9-F1
#
_entry.id   AF-A0A9X8YAI9-F1
#
_cell.length_a   1.000
_cell.length_b   1.000
_cell.length_c   1.000
_cell.angle_alpha   90.00
_cell.angle_beta   90.00
_cell.angle_gamma   90.00
#
_symmetry.space_group_name_H-M   'P 1'
#
loop_
_entity.id
_entity.type
_entity.pdbx_description
1 polymer ?
#
loop_
_entity_poly.entity_id
_entity_poly.type
_entity_poly.pdbx_seq_one_letter_code
_entity_poly.pdbx_strand_id
1 'polypeptide(L)'
;MKVKIYKSGITLLTSLALVVSSLGVFAAPSYAAPSNSEKKAAERQITENVDSTMEFTTTRSGQVYFDIAKAKAAGADAETLEVGQLLNEYSAAQSAPAGGVTTYGMPLWGNWCGPGHGGGRAVDTLDSLCRTHDRCYGSRGYFACSCDRNLVSGIKRNAYKMGGKERAMASAVSVYFTYSFCNPFK
;
A
#
# COMPACT_ATOMS: atom_id res chain seq x y z
N MET A 1 -10.63 62.75 69.82
CA MET A 1 -12.00 63.16 69.44
C MET A 1 -12.36 62.50 68.12
N LYS A 2 -13.59 61.98 68.05
CA LYS A 2 -14.20 61.25 66.92
C LYS A 2 -14.08 62.06 65.62
N VAL A 3 -14.07 61.39 64.45
CA VAL A 3 -15.07 61.60 63.38
C VAL A 3 -14.84 60.66 62.19
N LYS A 4 -15.90 59.85 61.98
CA LYS A 4 -16.54 59.32 60.77
C LYS A 4 -15.72 58.58 59.70
N ILE A 5 -15.85 57.26 59.78
CA ILE A 5 -15.84 56.30 58.67
C ILE A 5 -17.00 56.63 57.73
N TYR A 6 -16.71 56.95 56.47
CA TYR A 6 -17.71 57.03 55.40
C TYR A 6 -17.92 55.64 54.80
N LYS A 7 -19.16 55.15 54.88
CA LYS A 7 -19.63 53.97 54.14
C LYS A 7 -19.86 54.37 52.68
N SER A 8 -18.97 53.96 51.78
CA SER A 8 -19.26 53.95 50.34
C SER A 8 -20.00 52.67 50.00
N GLY A 9 -21.21 52.81 49.47
CA GLY A 9 -22.03 51.71 48.97
C GLY A 9 -21.35 51.04 47.77
N ILE A 10 -21.12 49.74 47.88
CA ILE A 10 -20.74 48.89 46.76
C ILE A 10 -22.04 48.52 46.04
N THR A 11 -22.30 49.18 44.92
CA THR A 11 -23.36 48.78 43.98
C THR A 11 -22.89 47.51 43.28
N LEU A 12 -23.54 46.39 43.59
CA LEU A 12 -23.32 45.09 42.98
C LEU A 12 -23.82 45.13 41.52
N LEU A 13 -22.97 45.55 40.59
CA LEU A 13 -23.21 45.37 39.15
C LEU A 13 -22.83 43.92 38.79
N THR A 14 -23.84 43.07 38.66
CA THR A 14 -23.67 41.70 38.16
C THR A 14 -23.32 41.77 36.67
N SER A 15 -22.02 41.65 36.38
CA SER A 15 -21.48 41.48 35.03
C SER A 15 -22.01 40.19 34.43
N LEU A 16 -22.96 40.30 33.50
CA LEU A 16 -23.39 39.20 32.65
C LEU A 16 -22.22 38.89 31.68
N ALA A 17 -21.37 37.93 32.06
CA ALA A 17 -20.34 37.41 31.18
C ALA A 17 -21.03 36.65 30.03
N LEU A 18 -21.09 37.27 28.86
CA LEU A 18 -21.39 36.58 27.60
C LEU A 18 -20.23 35.60 27.32
N VAL A 19 -20.41 34.35 27.71
CA VAL A 19 -19.57 33.26 27.24
C VAL A 19 -19.90 33.07 25.77
N VAL A 20 -19.09 33.66 24.89
CA VAL A 20 -19.11 33.33 23.46
C VAL A 20 -18.53 31.92 23.34
N SER A 21 -19.39 30.92 23.50
CA SER A 21 -19.10 29.53 23.16
C SER A 21 -18.97 29.46 21.65
N SER A 22 -17.78 29.76 21.13
CA SER A 22 -17.40 29.42 19.76
C SER A 22 -17.34 27.90 19.66
N LEU A 23 -18.51 27.30 19.41
CA LEU A 23 -18.62 25.99 18.78
C LEU A 23 -18.01 26.12 17.39
N GLY A 24 -16.69 26.05 17.33
CA GLY A 24 -15.96 25.79 16.11
C GLY A 24 -16.41 24.42 15.62
N VAL A 25 -17.35 24.41 14.68
CA VAL A 25 -17.69 23.21 13.93
C VAL A 25 -16.44 22.87 13.13
N PHE A 26 -15.61 21.96 13.63
CA PHE A 26 -14.60 21.31 12.82
C PHE A 26 -15.35 20.47 11.77
N ALA A 27 -15.56 21.04 10.59
CA ALA A 27 -16.02 20.28 9.45
C ALA A 27 -15.00 19.15 9.22
N ALA A 28 -15.44 17.90 9.39
CA ALA A 28 -14.62 16.75 9.05
C ALA A 28 -14.16 16.88 7.58
N PRO A 29 -12.90 16.58 7.26
CA PRO A 29 -12.44 16.58 5.88
C PRO A 29 -13.40 15.74 5.03
N SER A 30 -14.07 16.36 4.07
CA SER A 30 -14.85 15.65 3.08
C SER A 30 -13.86 14.91 2.19
N TYR A 31 -13.68 13.62 2.42
CA TYR A 31 -12.97 12.75 1.49
C TYR A 31 -13.85 12.56 0.27
N ALA A 32 -13.78 13.51 -0.68
CA ALA A 32 -14.42 13.36 -1.96
C ALA A 32 -13.91 12.05 -2.61
N ALA A 33 -14.84 11.26 -3.16
CA ALA A 33 -14.47 10.08 -3.90
C ALA A 33 -13.55 10.48 -5.07
N PRO A 34 -12.49 9.70 -5.37
CA PRO A 34 -11.55 10.04 -6.42
C PRO A 34 -12.27 10.11 -7.77
N SER A 35 -11.97 11.17 -8.51
CA SER A 35 -12.43 11.41 -9.87
C SER A 35 -11.97 10.30 -10.83
N ASN A 36 -12.66 10.15 -11.95
CA ASN A 36 -12.28 9.18 -12.97
C ASN A 36 -10.87 9.44 -13.55
N SER A 37 -10.46 10.71 -13.63
CA SER A 37 -9.11 11.11 -14.05
C SER A 37 -8.03 10.66 -13.06
N GLU A 38 -8.27 10.80 -11.75
CA GLU A 38 -7.32 10.34 -10.73
C GLU A 38 -7.17 8.82 -10.75
N LYS A 39 -8.28 8.09 -10.96
CA LYS A 39 -8.25 6.64 -11.10
C LYS A 39 -7.41 6.20 -12.29
N LYS A 40 -7.65 6.82 -13.47
CA LYS A 40 -6.88 6.54 -14.69
C LYS A 40 -5.41 6.93 -14.55
N ALA A 41 -5.10 8.03 -13.87
CA ALA A 41 -3.72 8.44 -13.63
C ALA A 41 -2.96 7.42 -12.78
N ALA A 42 -3.58 6.91 -11.71
CA ALA A 42 -2.98 5.87 -10.87
C ALA A 42 -2.82 4.54 -11.62
N GLU A 43 -3.80 4.14 -12.43
CA GLU A 43 -3.71 2.97 -13.32
C GLU A 43 -2.56 3.10 -14.34
N ARG A 44 -2.40 4.29 -14.92
CA ARG A 44 -1.33 4.60 -15.86
C ARG A 44 0.03 4.52 -15.17
N GLN A 45 0.19 5.11 -13.98
CA GLN A 45 1.44 5.04 -13.24
C GLN A 45 1.84 3.59 -12.90
N ILE A 46 0.92 2.75 -12.40
CA ILE A 46 1.23 1.32 -12.19
C ILE A 46 1.63 0.65 -13.49
N THR A 47 0.94 0.94 -14.59
CA THR A 47 1.25 0.34 -15.89
C THR A 47 2.66 0.73 -16.34
N GLU A 48 3.02 2.02 -16.25
CA GLU A 48 4.36 2.51 -16.58
C GLU A 48 5.44 1.89 -15.68
N ASN A 49 5.21 1.84 -14.36
CA ASN A 49 6.15 1.22 -13.42
C ASN A 49 6.38 -0.26 -13.76
N VAL A 50 5.31 -0.99 -14.07
CA VAL A 50 5.40 -2.41 -14.46
C VAL A 50 6.18 -2.52 -15.77
N ASP A 51 5.78 -1.79 -16.82
CA ASP A 51 6.42 -1.88 -18.14
C ASP A 51 7.91 -1.53 -18.10
N SER A 52 8.29 -0.43 -17.44
CA SER A 52 9.70 -0.01 -17.25
C SER A 52 10.50 -1.03 -16.43
N THR A 53 9.90 -1.62 -15.40
CA THR A 53 10.58 -2.66 -14.61
C THR A 53 10.75 -3.93 -15.42
N MET A 54 9.75 -4.31 -16.23
CA MET A 54 9.79 -5.51 -17.06
C MET A 54 10.92 -5.46 -18.10
N GLU A 55 11.34 -4.28 -18.57
CA GLU A 55 12.43 -4.11 -19.54
C GLU A 55 13.78 -4.68 -19.06
N PHE A 56 14.04 -4.59 -17.75
CA PHE A 56 15.27 -5.08 -17.13
C PHE A 56 15.06 -6.36 -16.32
N THR A 57 13.87 -6.96 -16.41
CA THR A 57 13.53 -8.20 -15.72
C THR A 57 13.79 -9.40 -16.62
N THR A 58 14.31 -10.48 -16.04
CA THR A 58 14.55 -11.76 -16.70
C THR A 58 14.33 -12.91 -15.71
N THR A 59 14.53 -14.15 -16.16
CA THR A 59 14.54 -15.32 -15.28
C THR A 59 15.98 -15.80 -15.09
N ARG A 60 16.46 -15.88 -13.85
CA ARG A 60 17.78 -16.46 -13.49
C ARG A 60 17.58 -17.57 -12.48
N SER A 61 18.08 -18.77 -12.78
CA SER A 61 17.95 -19.94 -11.90
C SER A 61 16.51 -20.26 -11.48
N GLY A 62 15.54 -20.03 -12.38
CA GLY A 62 14.10 -20.24 -12.10
C GLY A 62 13.43 -19.12 -11.30
N GLN A 63 14.15 -18.05 -10.97
CA GLN A 63 13.64 -16.90 -10.21
C GLN A 63 13.46 -15.69 -11.12
N VAL A 64 12.43 -14.89 -10.87
CA VAL A 64 12.28 -13.57 -11.50
C VAL A 64 13.39 -12.67 -10.97
N TYR A 65 14.13 -12.00 -11.85
CA TYR A 65 15.31 -11.21 -11.48
C TYR A 65 15.37 -9.92 -12.28
N PHE A 66 15.47 -8.80 -11.57
CA PHE A 66 15.71 -7.47 -12.12
C PHE A 66 17.21 -7.16 -12.15
N ASP A 67 17.73 -6.82 -13.33
CA ASP A 67 19.14 -6.45 -13.51
C ASP A 67 19.37 -4.98 -13.18
N ILE A 68 19.69 -4.71 -11.90
CA ILE A 68 19.95 -3.36 -11.39
C ILE A 68 21.11 -2.68 -12.13
N ALA A 69 22.17 -3.43 -12.47
CA ALA A 69 23.34 -2.86 -13.13
C ALA A 69 23.00 -2.41 -14.56
N LYS A 70 22.26 -3.24 -15.30
CA LYS A 70 21.76 -2.90 -16.64
C LYS A 70 20.81 -1.71 -16.59
N ALA A 71 19.86 -1.69 -15.65
CA ALA A 71 18.91 -0.59 -15.50
C ALA A 71 19.62 0.74 -15.22
N LYS A 72 20.59 0.75 -14.31
CA LYS A 72 21.41 1.94 -14.03
C LYS A 72 22.22 2.40 -15.24
N ALA A 73 22.84 1.46 -15.96
CA ALA A 73 23.61 1.78 -17.17
C ALA A 73 22.73 2.36 -18.30
N ALA A 74 21.46 1.97 -18.35
CA ALA A 74 20.47 2.49 -19.29
C ALA A 74 19.83 3.82 -18.84
N GLY A 75 20.16 4.33 -17.65
CA GLY A 75 19.59 5.58 -17.13
C GLY A 75 18.15 5.45 -16.62
N ALA A 76 17.74 4.26 -16.16
CA ALA A 76 16.43 4.07 -15.54
C ALA A 76 16.22 5.03 -14.35
N ASP A 77 14.99 5.53 -14.19
CA ASP A 77 14.64 6.45 -13.12
C ASP A 77 14.64 5.79 -11.73
N ALA A 78 14.57 6.63 -10.69
CA ALA A 78 14.62 6.17 -9.30
C ALA A 78 13.45 5.24 -8.95
N GLU A 79 12.26 5.47 -9.52
CA GLU A 79 11.06 4.65 -9.26
C GLU A 79 11.21 3.25 -9.87
N THR A 80 11.73 3.14 -11.09
CA THR A 80 12.04 1.86 -11.74
C THR A 80 13.10 1.08 -10.97
N LEU A 81 14.15 1.76 -10.47
CA LEU A 81 15.17 1.12 -9.65
C LEU A 81 14.62 0.65 -8.30
N GLU A 82 13.75 1.43 -7.66
CA GLU A 82 13.06 1.04 -6.41
C GLU A 82 12.18 -0.18 -6.64
N VAL A 83 11.30 -0.16 -7.64
CA VAL A 83 10.42 -1.30 -7.95
C VAL A 83 11.22 -2.54 -8.31
N GLY A 84 12.32 -2.39 -9.06
CA GLY A 84 13.22 -3.49 -9.40
C GLY A 84 13.94 -4.09 -8.18
N GLN A 85 14.32 -3.28 -7.19
CA GLN A 85 14.86 -3.78 -5.92
C GLN A 85 13.81 -4.57 -5.14
N LEU A 86 12.60 -4.01 -4.99
CA LEU A 86 11.48 -4.69 -4.33
C LEU A 86 11.13 -6.01 -5.03
N LEU A 87 11.21 -6.07 -6.36
CA LEU A 87 10.99 -7.30 -7.13
C LEU A 87 12.02 -8.37 -6.80
N ASN A 88 13.30 -8.01 -6.69
CA ASN A 88 14.35 -8.96 -6.31
C ASN A 88 14.15 -9.48 -4.88
N GLU A 89 13.81 -8.60 -3.94
CA GLU A 89 13.48 -8.98 -2.56
C GLU A 89 12.27 -9.94 -2.52
N TYR A 90 11.21 -9.60 -3.26
CA TYR A 90 10.02 -10.42 -3.36
C TYR A 90 10.32 -11.80 -3.96
N SER A 91 11.04 -11.85 -5.08
CA SER A 91 11.40 -13.09 -5.78
C SER A 91 12.30 -14.01 -4.93
N ALA A 92 13.24 -13.43 -4.19
CA ALA A 92 14.11 -14.16 -3.27
C ALA A 92 13.30 -14.84 -2.16
N ALA A 93 12.35 -14.12 -1.57
CA ALA A 93 11.47 -14.67 -0.53
C ALA A 93 10.60 -15.82 -1.04
N GLN A 94 10.07 -15.71 -2.26
CA GLN A 94 9.24 -16.76 -2.89
C GLN A 94 9.98 -18.08 -3.14
N SER A 95 11.31 -18.04 -3.14
CA SER A 95 12.17 -19.20 -3.39
C SER A 95 12.72 -19.86 -2.13
N ALA A 96 12.37 -19.34 -0.95
CA ALA A 96 12.79 -19.93 0.32
C ALA A 96 12.16 -21.33 0.50
N PRO A 97 12.92 -22.36 0.90
CA PRO A 97 12.40 -23.72 1.07
C PRO A 97 11.30 -23.74 2.12
N ALA A 98 10.15 -24.36 1.83
CA ALA A 98 9.04 -24.57 2.76
C ALA A 98 9.50 -25.33 4.02
N GLY A 99 9.33 -24.74 5.20
CA GLY A 99 9.84 -25.19 6.50
C GLY A 99 11.26 -24.71 6.90
N GLY A 100 12.06 -24.10 6.03
CA GLY A 100 13.43 -23.69 6.36
C GLY A 100 13.52 -22.23 6.76
N VAL A 101 13.63 -21.93 8.06
CA VAL A 101 13.77 -20.58 8.66
C VAL A 101 14.69 -19.65 7.84
N THR A 102 14.14 -19.01 6.80
CA THR A 102 14.35 -17.57 6.57
C THR A 102 13.72 -16.85 7.77
N THR A 103 13.61 -15.54 7.81
CA THR A 103 12.70 -14.90 8.75
C THR A 103 11.26 -15.42 8.53
N TYR A 104 10.94 -16.58 9.11
CA TYR A 104 9.86 -17.49 8.74
C TYR A 104 8.58 -16.96 9.36
N GLY A 105 7.69 -16.43 8.54
CA GLY A 105 6.46 -15.83 9.04
C GLY A 105 6.56 -14.32 9.24
N MET A 106 7.34 -13.57 8.45
CA MET A 106 7.13 -12.12 8.30
C MET A 106 6.60 -11.74 6.90
N PRO A 107 5.40 -11.13 6.81
CA PRO A 107 4.81 -10.74 5.53
C PRO A 107 5.71 -9.73 4.83
N LEU A 108 5.96 -9.94 3.54
CA LEU A 108 6.71 -8.97 2.71
C LEU A 108 5.97 -7.65 2.63
N TRP A 109 4.64 -7.73 2.66
CA TRP A 109 3.76 -6.58 2.76
C TRP A 109 2.49 -6.93 3.51
N GLY A 110 2.13 -6.10 4.49
CA GLY A 110 0.88 -6.25 5.24
C GLY A 110 0.83 -7.51 6.09
N ASN A 111 -0.24 -8.29 6.01
CA ASN A 111 -0.42 -9.57 6.71
C ASN A 111 -0.51 -10.78 5.75
N TRP A 112 -0.67 -10.53 4.45
CA TRP A 112 -1.06 -11.53 3.45
C TRP A 112 -0.10 -11.62 2.26
N CYS A 113 0.68 -10.58 1.92
CA CYS A 113 1.60 -10.69 0.79
C CYS A 113 2.89 -11.43 1.19
N GLY A 114 3.07 -12.65 0.69
CA GLY A 114 4.33 -13.41 0.81
C GLY A 114 4.10 -14.92 1.03
N PRO A 115 5.17 -15.73 0.97
CA PRO A 115 5.07 -17.18 1.08
C PRO A 115 4.91 -17.60 2.55
N GLY A 116 4.01 -18.54 2.83
CA GLY A 116 3.74 -18.99 4.21
C GLY A 116 3.00 -17.95 5.06
N HIS A 117 2.44 -16.91 4.42
CA HIS A 117 1.65 -15.87 5.03
C HIS A 117 0.16 -16.03 4.76
N GLY A 118 -0.63 -15.31 5.55
CA GLY A 118 -2.08 -15.34 5.49
C GLY A 118 -2.70 -15.49 6.87
N GLY A 119 -3.46 -14.48 7.28
CA GLY A 119 -4.11 -14.43 8.58
C GLY A 119 -4.44 -13.00 9.00
N GLY A 120 -5.38 -12.85 9.93
CA GLY A 120 -5.74 -11.54 10.47
C GLY A 120 -6.42 -10.60 9.46
N ARG A 121 -6.45 -9.30 9.82
CA ARG A 121 -7.11 -8.27 9.02
C ARG A 121 -6.14 -7.70 8.00
N ALA A 122 -6.56 -7.61 6.74
CA ALA A 122 -5.78 -6.90 5.73
C ALA A 122 -5.60 -5.43 6.14
N VAL A 123 -4.37 -4.91 6.02
CA VAL A 123 -4.03 -3.57 6.53
C VAL A 123 -4.16 -2.46 5.50
N ASP A 124 -4.09 -2.79 4.21
CA ASP A 124 -4.27 -1.85 3.10
C ASP A 124 -4.85 -2.54 1.83
N THR A 125 -4.82 -1.84 0.70
CA THR A 125 -5.43 -2.29 -0.55
C THR A 125 -4.66 -3.47 -1.14
N LEU A 126 -3.34 -3.37 -1.24
CA LEU A 126 -2.47 -4.42 -1.75
C LEU A 126 -2.58 -5.68 -0.90
N ASP A 127 -2.54 -5.52 0.43
CA ASP A 127 -2.66 -6.63 1.37
C ASP A 127 -4.03 -7.36 1.23
N SER A 128 -5.10 -6.59 1.01
CA SER A 128 -6.43 -7.18 0.75
C SER A 128 -6.49 -7.93 -0.59
N LEU A 129 -5.71 -7.52 -1.59
CA LEU A 129 -5.60 -8.21 -2.87
C LEU A 129 -4.79 -9.51 -2.72
N CYS A 130 -3.68 -9.48 -1.98
CA CYS A 130 -2.91 -10.69 -1.63
C CYS A 130 -3.76 -11.71 -0.88
N ARG A 131 -4.56 -11.28 0.11
CA ARG A 131 -5.53 -12.15 0.78
C ARG A 131 -6.49 -12.84 -0.19
N THR A 132 -6.95 -12.11 -1.21
CA THR A 132 -7.87 -12.66 -2.22
C THR A 132 -7.16 -13.67 -3.11
N HIS A 133 -5.89 -13.40 -3.44
CA HIS A 133 -5.02 -14.31 -4.18
C HIS A 133 -4.75 -15.61 -3.41
N ASP A 134 -4.40 -15.53 -2.13
CA ASP A 134 -4.17 -16.70 -1.27
C ASP A 134 -5.41 -17.59 -1.18
N ARG A 135 -6.59 -16.98 -1.02
CA ARG A 135 -7.87 -17.71 -1.03
C ARG A 135 -8.14 -18.37 -2.37
N CYS A 136 -7.81 -17.70 -3.48
CA CYS A 136 -7.92 -18.27 -4.81
C CYS A 136 -7.02 -19.50 -4.95
N TYR A 137 -5.75 -19.41 -4.54
CA TYR A 137 -4.84 -20.55 -4.49
C TYR A 137 -5.32 -21.67 -3.57
N GLY A 138 -5.91 -21.36 -2.40
CA GLY A 138 -6.51 -22.36 -1.53
C GLY A 138 -7.64 -23.16 -2.19
N SER A 139 -8.37 -22.54 -3.12
CA SER A 139 -9.47 -23.19 -3.86
C SER A 139 -9.05 -23.89 -5.16
N ARG A 140 -8.07 -23.33 -5.89
CA ARG A 140 -7.67 -23.79 -7.25
C ARG A 140 -6.34 -24.53 -7.27
N GLY A 141 -5.60 -24.49 -6.16
CA GLY A 141 -4.23 -24.94 -6.05
C GLY A 141 -3.21 -23.87 -6.46
N TYR A 142 -1.99 -24.02 -5.95
CA TYR A 142 -0.86 -23.14 -6.28
C TYR A 142 -0.56 -23.09 -7.77
N PHE A 143 -0.05 -21.92 -8.21
CA PHE A 143 0.33 -21.60 -9.58
C PHE A 143 -0.86 -21.57 -10.56
N ALA A 144 -2.08 -21.32 -10.10
CA ALA A 144 -3.21 -21.12 -11.01
C ALA A 144 -3.11 -19.76 -11.71
N CYS A 145 -2.91 -19.76 -13.04
CA CYS A 145 -2.77 -18.50 -13.81
C CYS A 145 -3.98 -17.58 -13.64
N SER A 146 -5.18 -18.12 -13.43
CA SER A 146 -6.38 -17.31 -13.17
C SER A 146 -6.25 -16.49 -11.89
N CYS A 147 -5.64 -17.05 -10.84
CA CYS A 147 -5.42 -16.33 -9.59
C CYS A 147 -4.40 -15.20 -9.77
N ASP A 148 -3.29 -15.50 -10.45
CA ASP A 148 -2.21 -14.53 -10.70
C ASP A 148 -2.71 -13.36 -11.55
N ARG A 149 -3.43 -13.65 -12.64
CA ARG A 149 -4.06 -12.62 -13.48
C ARG A 149 -5.07 -11.78 -12.70
N ASN A 150 -5.85 -12.40 -11.81
CA ASN A 150 -6.81 -11.67 -10.96
C ASN A 150 -6.11 -10.72 -10.00
N LEU A 151 -4.97 -11.13 -9.42
CA LEU A 151 -4.14 -10.28 -8.56
C LEU A 151 -3.60 -9.08 -9.35
N VAL A 152 -2.90 -9.31 -10.47
CA VAL A 152 -2.34 -8.24 -11.32
C VAL A 152 -3.42 -7.27 -11.79
N SER A 153 -4.55 -7.79 -12.27
CA SER A 153 -5.67 -6.97 -12.71
C SER A 153 -6.33 -6.21 -11.57
N GLY A 154 -6.42 -6.82 -10.38
CA GLY A 154 -6.93 -6.19 -9.16
C GLY A 154 -6.05 -5.05 -8.66
N ILE A 155 -4.72 -5.22 -8.72
CA ILE A 155 -3.75 -4.17 -8.40
C ILE A 155 -3.97 -2.96 -9.29
N LYS A 156 -3.98 -3.17 -10.62
CA LYS A 156 -4.20 -2.08 -11.59
C LYS A 156 -5.49 -1.31 -11.28
N ARG A 157 -6.64 -1.99 -11.19
CA ARG A 157 -7.94 -1.34 -10.94
C ARG A 157 -8.04 -0.60 -9.61
N ASN A 158 -7.21 -0.94 -8.62
CA ASN A 158 -7.27 -0.34 -7.28
C ASN A 158 -6.05 0.55 -6.97
N ALA A 159 -5.19 0.82 -7.96
CA ALA A 159 -4.00 1.66 -7.81
C ALA A 159 -4.28 3.01 -7.14
N TYR A 160 -5.44 3.59 -7.44
CA TYR A 160 -5.89 4.89 -6.92
C TYR A 160 -6.18 4.90 -5.41
N LYS A 161 -6.30 3.73 -4.79
CA LYS A 161 -6.47 3.59 -3.34
C LYS A 161 -5.13 3.41 -2.61
N MET A 162 -4.04 3.26 -3.36
CA MET A 162 -2.72 2.95 -2.82
C MET A 162 -1.88 4.20 -2.64
N GLY A 163 -1.17 4.29 -1.52
CA GLY A 163 -0.11 5.27 -1.32
C GLY A 163 1.14 4.93 -2.14
N GLY A 164 2.11 5.84 -2.24
CA GLY A 164 3.31 5.67 -3.08
C GLY A 164 4.08 4.37 -2.81
N LYS A 165 4.43 4.09 -1.55
CA LYS A 165 5.15 2.86 -1.17
C LYS A 165 4.36 1.59 -1.47
N GLU A 166 3.06 1.61 -1.19
CA GLU A 166 2.15 0.49 -1.49
C GLU A 166 2.08 0.26 -3.01
N ARG A 167 2.05 1.33 -3.80
CA ARG A 167 2.03 1.27 -5.27
C ARG A 167 3.34 0.73 -5.84
N ALA A 168 4.49 1.09 -5.26
CA ALA A 168 5.79 0.53 -5.65
C ALA A 168 5.84 -0.98 -5.39
N MET A 169 5.45 -1.42 -4.19
CA MET A 169 5.37 -2.85 -3.88
C MET A 169 4.34 -3.57 -4.76
N ALA A 170 3.18 -2.97 -5.01
CA ALA A 170 2.16 -3.54 -5.89
C ALA A 170 2.66 -3.70 -7.33
N SER A 171 3.52 -2.79 -7.80
CA SER A 171 4.17 -2.88 -9.11
C SER A 171 5.14 -4.06 -9.13
N ALA A 172 5.98 -4.22 -8.10
CA ALA A 172 6.90 -5.36 -7.97
C ALA A 172 6.15 -6.71 -7.94
N VAL A 173 5.08 -6.81 -7.14
CA VAL A 173 4.19 -8.00 -7.11
C VAL A 173 3.59 -8.27 -8.49
N SER A 174 3.15 -7.22 -9.21
CA SER A 174 2.58 -7.37 -10.55
C SER A 174 3.60 -7.91 -11.54
N VAL A 175 4.84 -7.41 -11.52
CA VAL A 175 5.92 -7.92 -12.37
C VAL A 175 6.23 -9.37 -12.04
N TYR A 176 6.35 -9.72 -10.75
CA TYR A 176 6.61 -11.09 -10.32
C TYR A 176 5.59 -12.08 -10.89
N PHE A 177 4.29 -11.81 -10.71
CA PHE A 177 3.23 -12.70 -11.20
C PHE A 177 2.97 -12.61 -12.71
N THR A 178 3.56 -11.61 -13.40
CA THR A 178 3.57 -11.55 -14.86
C THR A 178 4.67 -12.43 -15.45
N TYR A 179 5.84 -12.51 -14.80
CA TYR A 179 7.00 -13.31 -15.26
C TYR A 179 7.02 -14.73 -14.71
N SER A 180 6.41 -14.98 -13.55
CA SER A 180 6.44 -16.28 -12.90
C SER A 180 5.71 -17.35 -13.71
N PHE A 181 6.20 -18.58 -13.63
CA PHE A 181 5.49 -19.73 -14.17
C PHE A 181 4.12 -19.89 -13.49
N CYS A 182 3.09 -20.12 -14.29
CA CYS A 182 1.77 -20.51 -13.83
C CYS A 182 1.17 -21.56 -14.77
N ASN A 183 0.23 -22.36 -14.25
CA ASN A 183 -0.54 -23.36 -14.97
C ASN A 183 -1.89 -22.77 -15.43
N PRO A 184 -2.18 -22.71 -16.74
CA PRO A 184 -3.42 -22.14 -17.26
C PRO A 184 -4.65 -23.04 -17.11
N PHE A 185 -4.48 -24.30 -16.70
CA PHE A 185 -5.54 -25.30 -16.57
C PHE A 185 -6.03 -25.49 -15.13
N LYS A 186 -5.48 -24.72 -14.18
CA LYS A 186 -5.93 -24.69 -12.78
C LYS A 186 -6.94 -23.59 -12.54
#